data_AF-A0A0Q4G4M8-F1
#
_entry.id   AF-A0A0Q4G4M8-F1
#
_cell.length_a   1.000
_cell.length_b   1.000
_cell.length_c   1.000
_cell.angle_alpha   90.00
_cell.angle_beta   90.00
_cell.angle_gamma   90.00
#
_symmetry.space_group_name_H-M   'P 1'
#
loop_
_entity.id
_entity.type
_entity.pdbx_description
1 polymer ?
#
loop_
_entity_poly.entity_id
_entity_poly.type
_entity_poly.pdbx_seq_one_letter_code
_entity_poly.pdbx_strand_id
1 'polypeptide(L)'
;METSGKTNKMHLGRKISRIRELRGMKQEVLATELGISQQAISKLEQSEEIEESTLEKVAKALGVTAEGIKHFTEETIFNNINNFHDNSIQNNFNPIEKIVELYERLLASEKEKNELLKKL
;
A
#
# COMPACT_ATOMS: atom_id res chain seq x y z
N MET A 1 -14.77 38.09 15.89
CA MET A 1 -15.05 37.07 14.85
C MET A 1 -14.12 35.91 15.16
N GLU A 2 -14.56 35.03 16.05
CA GLU A 2 -13.72 33.94 16.54
C GLU A 2 -13.75 32.80 15.52
N THR A 3 -12.57 32.42 15.04
CA THR A 3 -12.41 31.32 14.10
C THR A 3 -12.73 30.02 14.83
N SER A 4 -13.92 29.48 14.53
CA SER A 4 -14.37 28.17 15.00
C SER A 4 -13.30 27.13 14.69
N GLY A 5 -12.64 26.63 15.74
CA GLY A 5 -11.75 25.49 15.67
C GLY A 5 -12.56 24.32 15.10
N LYS A 6 -12.27 23.94 13.85
CA LYS A 6 -12.76 22.70 13.25
C LYS A 6 -12.37 21.59 14.20
N THR A 7 -13.34 21.10 14.97
CA THR A 7 -13.24 19.83 15.64
C THR A 7 -12.91 18.83 14.54
N ASN A 8 -11.67 18.32 14.55
CA ASN A 8 -11.22 17.26 13.66
C ASN A 8 -11.90 15.95 14.09
N LYS A 9 -13.24 15.95 14.17
CA LYS A 9 -14.04 14.76 14.39
C LYS A 9 -13.79 13.86 13.20
N MET A 10 -13.31 12.67 13.50
CA MET A 10 -12.93 11.66 12.54
C MET A 10 -14.16 11.23 11.74
N HIS A 11 -14.40 11.87 10.60
CA HIS A 11 -15.56 11.59 9.77
C HIS A 11 -15.25 10.41 8.84
N LEU A 12 -15.60 9.20 9.27
CA LEU A 12 -15.25 7.96 8.55
C LEU A 12 -15.84 7.91 7.14
N GLY A 13 -17.07 8.39 6.95
CA GLY A 13 -17.70 8.46 5.63
C GLY A 13 -16.90 9.25 4.60
N ARG A 14 -16.31 10.39 4.97
CA ARG A 14 -15.46 11.19 4.07
C ARG A 14 -14.18 10.46 3.69
N LYS A 15 -13.58 9.73 4.64
CA LYS A 15 -12.39 8.91 4.38
C LYS A 15 -12.72 7.79 3.38
N ILE A 16 -13.87 7.14 3.54
CA ILE A 16 -14.37 6.12 2.61
C ILE A 16 -14.58 6.71 1.21
N SER A 17 -15.23 7.87 1.08
CA SER A 17 -15.40 8.54 -0.22
C SER A 17 -14.06 8.81 -0.90
N ARG A 18 -13.09 9.31 -0.14
CA ARG A 18 -11.76 9.64 -0.67
C ARG A 18 -11.01 8.39 -1.13
N ILE A 19 -11.00 7.33 -0.32
CA ILE A 19 -10.37 6.05 -0.69
C ILE A 19 -11.04 5.46 -1.95
N ARG A 20 -12.38 5.51 -2.02
CA ARG A 20 -13.15 5.05 -3.18
C ARG A 20 -12.74 5.80 -4.46
N GLU A 21 -12.68 7.12 -4.39
CA GLU A 21 -12.28 7.98 -5.52
C GLU A 21 -10.85 7.70 -5.98
N LEU A 22 -9.91 7.51 -5.05
CA LEU A 22 -8.52 7.16 -5.36
C LEU A 22 -8.41 5.80 -6.06
N ARG A 23 -9.35 4.90 -5.80
CA ARG A 23 -9.47 3.62 -6.52
C ARG A 23 -10.22 3.73 -7.85
N GLY A 24 -10.64 4.92 -8.26
CA GLY A 24 -11.41 5.13 -9.49
C GLY A 24 -12.79 4.45 -9.46
N MET A 25 -13.31 4.15 -8.27
CA MET A 25 -14.55 3.39 -8.10
C MET A 25 -15.76 4.33 -8.02
N LYS A 26 -16.81 4.08 -8.81
CA LYS A 26 -18.09 4.82 -8.69
C LYS A 26 -18.88 4.32 -7.48
N GLN A 27 -19.74 5.17 -6.89
CA GLN A 27 -20.60 4.76 -5.78
C GLN A 27 -21.51 3.57 -6.14
N GLU A 28 -22.00 3.50 -7.37
CA GLU A 28 -22.82 2.38 -7.88
C GLU A 28 -22.07 1.04 -7.84
N VAL A 29 -20.77 1.06 -8.12
CA VAL A 29 -19.93 -0.14 -8.09
C VAL A 29 -19.75 -0.62 -6.64
N LEU A 30 -19.43 0.30 -5.73
CA LEU A 30 -19.31 -0.02 -4.31
C LEU A 30 -20.65 -0.51 -3.72
N ALA A 31 -21.77 0.09 -4.16
CA ALA A 31 -23.10 -0.33 -3.76
C ALA A 31 -23.40 -1.76 -4.21
N THR A 32 -23.02 -2.10 -5.44
CA THR A 32 -23.16 -3.45 -6.01
C THR A 32 -22.35 -4.48 -5.22
N GLU A 33 -21.08 -4.17 -4.89
CA GLU A 33 -20.21 -5.04 -4.06
C GLU A 33 -20.77 -5.27 -2.65
N LEU A 34 -21.40 -4.24 -2.06
CA LEU A 34 -22.00 -4.35 -0.73
C LEU A 34 -23.44 -4.88 -0.74
N GLY A 35 -24.03 -5.10 -1.92
CA GLY A 35 -25.42 -5.54 -2.06
C GLY A 35 -26.44 -4.53 -1.52
N ILE A 36 -26.12 -3.23 -1.56
CA ILE A 36 -26.99 -2.15 -1.09
C ILE A 36 -27.27 -1.14 -2.20
N SER A 37 -28.14 -0.17 -1.95
CA SER A 37 -28.44 0.89 -2.93
C SER A 37 -27.33 1.94 -3.00
N GLN A 38 -27.19 2.60 -4.15
CA GLN A 38 -26.26 3.73 -4.30
C GLN A 38 -26.60 4.88 -3.34
N GLN A 39 -27.88 5.09 -3.03
CA GLN A 39 -28.29 6.09 -2.05
C GLN A 39 -27.85 5.73 -0.63
N ALA A 40 -27.80 4.42 -0.30
CA ALA A 40 -27.27 3.96 0.98
C ALA A 40 -25.76 4.24 1.10
N ILE A 41 -24.99 4.04 0.02
CA ILE A 41 -23.57 4.45 -0.04
C ILE A 41 -23.42 5.96 0.14
N SER A 42 -24.22 6.76 -0.57
CA SER A 42 -24.14 8.22 -0.46
C SER A 42 -24.42 8.69 0.98
N LYS A 43 -25.38 8.08 1.68
CA LYS A 43 -25.64 8.36 3.10
C LYS A 43 -24.50 7.89 4.01
N LEU A 44 -23.94 6.72 3.74
CA LEU A 44 -22.81 6.17 4.49
C LEU A 44 -21.58 7.08 4.38
N GLU A 45 -21.27 7.60 3.19
CA GLU A 45 -20.16 8.54 2.96
C GLU A 45 -20.39 9.91 3.64
N GLN A 46 -21.64 10.28 3.91
CA GLN A 46 -22.00 11.47 4.68
C GLN A 46 -22.04 11.24 6.20
N SER A 47 -21.88 9.99 6.67
CA SER A 47 -21.90 9.68 8.09
C SER A 47 -20.57 9.96 8.78
N GLU A 48 -20.60 10.64 9.92
CA GLU A 48 -19.42 10.85 10.77
C GLU A 48 -18.94 9.52 11.37
N GLU A 49 -19.87 8.72 11.87
CA GLU A 49 -19.63 7.44 12.52
C GLU A 49 -20.23 6.29 11.70
N ILE A 50 -19.55 5.14 11.70
CA ILE A 50 -19.97 3.94 11.01
C ILE A 50 -19.73 2.77 11.95
N GLU A 51 -20.73 1.89 12.06
CA GLU A 51 -20.63 0.68 12.88
C GLU A 51 -19.46 -0.20 12.39
N GLU A 52 -18.69 -0.78 13.30
CA GLU A 52 -17.50 -1.56 12.98
C GLU A 52 -17.79 -2.67 11.95
N SER A 53 -18.91 -3.38 12.11
CA SER A 53 -19.35 -4.45 11.21
C SER A 53 -19.57 -3.98 9.77
N THR A 54 -20.03 -2.74 9.61
CA THR A 54 -20.23 -2.10 8.30
C THR A 54 -18.92 -1.58 7.75
N LEU A 55 -18.09 -0.99 8.61
CA LEU A 55 -16.76 -0.51 8.24
C LEU A 55 -15.88 -1.64 7.69
N GLU A 56 -15.90 -2.82 8.32
CA GLU A 56 -15.17 -4.01 7.86
C GLU A 56 -15.63 -4.46 6.47
N LYS A 57 -16.94 -4.50 6.22
CA LYS A 57 -17.50 -4.84 4.89
C LYS A 57 -17.06 -3.85 3.83
N VAL A 58 -17.14 -2.55 4.13
CA VAL A 58 -16.71 -1.48 3.23
C VAL A 58 -15.20 -1.59 2.97
N ALA A 59 -14.39 -1.81 4.01
CA ALA A 59 -12.95 -1.98 3.89
C ALA A 59 -12.60 -3.14 2.96
N LYS A 60 -13.27 -4.29 3.12
CA LYS A 60 -13.11 -5.46 2.27
C LYS A 60 -13.47 -5.16 0.81
N ALA A 61 -14.60 -4.51 0.55
CA ALA A 61 -15.02 -4.11 -0.80
C ALA A 61 -14.05 -3.11 -1.44
N LEU A 62 -13.49 -2.21 -0.63
CA LEU A 62 -12.44 -1.28 -1.06
C LEU A 62 -11.04 -1.90 -1.08
N GLY A 63 -10.85 -3.17 -0.71
CA GLY A 63 -9.55 -3.84 -0.68
C GLY A 63 -8.52 -3.17 0.25
N VAL A 64 -8.98 -2.61 1.38
CA VAL A 64 -8.17 -2.01 2.45
C VAL A 64 -8.56 -2.62 3.81
N THR A 65 -7.84 -2.28 4.87
CA THR A 65 -8.21 -2.66 6.24
C THR A 65 -9.12 -1.60 6.88
N ALA A 66 -9.96 -2.00 7.83
CA ALA A 66 -10.80 -1.06 8.60
C ALA A 66 -9.93 -0.05 9.36
N GLU A 67 -8.80 -0.50 9.93
CA GLU A 67 -7.80 0.39 10.52
C GLU A 67 -7.19 1.36 9.50
N GLY A 68 -6.95 0.89 8.26
CA GLY A 68 -6.48 1.74 7.18
C GLY A 68 -7.44 2.90 6.90
N ILE A 69 -8.75 2.65 6.93
CA ILE A 69 -9.76 3.71 6.79
C ILE A 69 -9.75 4.65 8.00
N LYS A 70 -9.65 4.13 9.23
CA LYS A 70 -9.61 4.94 10.46
C LYS A 70 -8.42 5.89 10.47
N HIS A 71 -7.24 5.41 10.10
CA HIS A 71 -6.00 6.18 10.09
C HIS A 71 -5.75 6.94 8.78
N PHE A 72 -6.62 6.78 7.78
CA PHE A 72 -6.45 7.44 6.50
C PHE A 72 -6.39 8.97 6.65
N THR A 73 -5.31 9.56 6.18
CA THR A 73 -5.15 10.98 5.92
C THR A 73 -4.56 11.17 4.53
N GLU A 74 -4.77 12.35 3.92
CA GLU A 74 -4.17 12.63 2.61
C GLU A 74 -2.63 12.61 2.68
N GLU A 75 -2.05 13.02 3.79
CA GLU A 75 -0.61 12.95 4.07
C GLU A 75 -0.06 11.51 4.09
N THR A 76 -0.85 10.53 4.58
CA THR A 76 -0.45 9.12 4.54
C THR A 76 -0.22 8.64 3.11
N ILE A 77 -0.94 9.17 2.12
CA ILE A 77 -0.74 8.81 0.71
C ILE A 77 0.60 9.33 0.21
N PHE A 78 0.91 10.61 0.46
CA PHE A 78 2.17 11.23 0.02
C PHE A 78 3.38 10.52 0.63
N ASN A 79 3.32 10.18 1.92
CA ASN A 79 4.39 9.46 2.60
C ASN A 79 4.60 8.05 2.04
N ASN A 80 3.51 7.34 1.68
CA ASN A 80 3.64 6.03 1.05
C ASN A 80 4.24 6.12 -0.36
N ILE A 81 3.87 7.11 -1.17
CA ILE A 81 4.45 7.28 -2.52
C ILE A 81 5.95 7.57 -2.42
N ASN A 82 6.37 8.43 -1.50
CA ASN A 82 7.79 8.72 -1.27
C ASN A 82 8.54 7.48 -0.78
N ASN A 83 7.96 6.72 0.15
CA ASN A 83 8.56 5.47 0.63
C ASN A 83 8.57 4.37 -0.44
N PHE A 84 7.59 4.30 -1.36
CA PHE A 84 7.63 3.35 -2.47
C PHE A 84 8.70 3.72 -3.49
N HIS A 85 8.89 5.02 -3.73
CA HIS A 85 9.98 5.50 -4.57
C HIS A 85 11.35 5.18 -3.94
N ASP A 86 11.49 5.37 -2.63
CA ASP A 86 12.74 5.10 -1.90
C ASP A 86 12.99 3.57 -1.73
N ASN A 87 11.96 2.78 -1.46
CA ASN A 87 12.06 1.33 -1.33
C ASN A 87 12.16 0.57 -2.67
N SER A 88 11.79 1.19 -3.80
CA SER A 88 12.07 0.60 -5.12
C SER A 88 13.59 0.54 -5.42
N ILE A 89 14.37 1.40 -4.76
CA ILE A 89 15.83 1.43 -4.76
C ILE A 89 16.42 0.51 -3.67
N GLN A 90 15.60 -0.02 -2.75
CA GLN A 90 15.99 -1.04 -1.77
C GLN A 90 15.80 -2.49 -2.25
N ASN A 91 15.84 -2.73 -3.56
CA ASN A 91 16.30 -4.04 -3.99
C ASN A 91 17.78 -4.13 -3.62
N ASN A 92 18.11 -4.93 -2.59
CA ASN A 92 19.47 -5.31 -2.17
C ASN A 92 20.28 -6.06 -3.27
N PHE A 93 19.96 -5.83 -4.54
CA PHE A 93 20.69 -6.34 -5.68
C PHE A 93 21.80 -5.37 -6.02
N ASN A 94 22.97 -5.57 -5.41
CA ASN A 94 24.18 -4.86 -5.81
C ASN A 94 24.86 -5.65 -6.95
N PRO A 95 24.73 -5.21 -8.21
CA PRO A 95 25.28 -5.95 -9.35
C PRO A 95 26.81 -6.06 -9.29
N ILE A 96 27.50 -5.10 -8.67
CA ILE A 96 28.96 -5.13 -8.52
C ILE A 96 29.36 -6.28 -7.59
N GLU A 97 28.67 -6.43 -6.45
CA GLU A 97 28.94 -7.50 -5.49
C GLU A 97 28.72 -8.89 -6.13
N LYS A 98 27.68 -9.03 -6.96
CA LYS A 98 27.43 -10.27 -7.70
C LYS A 98 28.47 -10.56 -8.77
N ILE A 99 29.02 -9.54 -9.42
CA ILE A 99 30.12 -9.71 -10.37
C ILE A 99 31.39 -10.16 -9.63
N VAL A 100 31.71 -9.56 -8.49
CA VAL A 100 32.87 -9.95 -7.67
C VAL A 100 32.76 -11.42 -7.23
N GLU A 101 31.60 -11.84 -6.72
CA GLU A 101 31.33 -13.22 -6.31
C GLU A 101 31.55 -14.22 -7.47
N LEU A 102 31.13 -13.87 -8.69
CA LEU A 102 31.38 -14.70 -9.89
C LEU A 102 32.86 -14.80 -10.24
N TYR A 103 33.61 -13.71 -10.16
CA TYR A 103 35.05 -13.71 -10.41
C TYR A 103 35.82 -14.56 -9.39
N GLU A 104 35.47 -14.49 -8.11
CA GLU A 104 36.10 -15.31 -7.07
C GLU A 104 35.86 -16.81 -7.32
N ARG A 105 34.64 -17.20 -7.70
CA ARG A 105 34.33 -18.60 -8.05
C ARG A 105 35.08 -19.06 -9.29
N LEU A 106 35.17 -18.22 -10.32
CA LEU A 106 35.93 -18.54 -11.53
C LEU A 106 37.41 -18.75 -11.21
N LEU A 107 38.00 -17.85 -10.42
CA LEU A 107 39.39 -17.95 -10.01
C LEU A 107 39.67 -19.23 -9.20
N ALA A 108 38.73 -19.63 -8.34
CA ALA A 108 38.83 -20.89 -7.60
C ALA A 108 38.80 -22.11 -8.54
N SER A 109 37.87 -22.14 -9.50
CA SER A 109 37.78 -23.21 -10.50
C SER A 109 39.04 -23.33 -11.35
N GLU A 110 39.63 -22.21 -11.76
CA GLU A 110 40.88 -22.20 -12.53
C GLU A 110 42.08 -22.70 -11.71
N LYS A 111 42.15 -22.36 -10.42
CA LYS A 111 43.19 -22.88 -9.52
C LYS A 111 43.07 -24.39 -9.34
N GLU A 112 41.88 -24.90 -9.08
CA GLU A 112 41.62 -26.33 -8.91
C GLU A 112 42.00 -27.12 -10.17
N LYS A 113 41.61 -26.63 -11.35
CA LYS A 113 41.97 -27.23 -12.64
C LYS A 113 43.49 -27.28 -12.85
N ASN A 114 44.20 -26.21 -12.52
CA ASN A 114 45.66 -26.16 -12.62
C ASN A 114 46.34 -27.11 -11.63
N GLU A 115 45.80 -27.28 -10.42
CA GLU A 115 46.33 -28.26 -9.46
C GLU A 115 46.14 -29.70 -9.94
N LEU A 116 45.00 -30.02 -10.54
CA LEU A 116 44.77 -31.34 -11.14
C LEU A 116 45.74 -31.60 -12.29
N LEU A 117 46.00 -30.59 -13.13
CA LEU A 117 46.97 -30.69 -14.23
C LEU A 117 48.41 -30.87 -13.75
N LYS A 118 48.79 -30.33 -12.58
CA LYS A 118 50.12 -30.53 -11.98
C LYS A 118 50.31 -31.92 -11.35
N LYS A 119 49.21 -32.65 -11.10
CA LYS A 119 49.22 -34.00 -10.52
C LYS A 119 49.17 -35.11 -11.59
N LEU A 120 49.06 -34.74 -12.87
CA LEU A 120 49.25 -35.59 -14.04
C LEU A 120 50.73 -35.59 -14.45
#